data_AF-A0A3D4PP03-F1
#
_entry.id   AF-A0A3D4PP03-F1
#
_cell.length_a   1.000
_cell.length_b   1.000
_cell.length_c   1.000
_cell.angle_alpha   90.00
_cell.angle_beta   90.00
_cell.angle_gamma   90.00
#
_symmetry.space_group_name_H-M   'P 1'
#
loop_
_entity.id
_entity.type
_entity.pdbx_description
1 polymer ?
#
loop_
_entity_poly.entity_id
_entity_poly.type
_entity_poly.pdbx_seq_one_letter_code
_entity_poly.pdbx_strand_id
1 'polypeptide(L)' 'MSKTLDVLEQAVHGSAAGFKIGCKSRGGCPNYGSREHLTCSRAYRAWVHYRRLYELSPETPITWTMLRHAKGRH' A
#
# COMPACT_ATOMS: atom_id res chain seq x y z
N MET A 1 -1.14 -6.84 27.76
CA MET A 1 -1.28 -6.62 26.30
C MET A 1 -0.33 -5.50 25.92
N SER A 2 0.52 -5.67 24.88
CA SER A 2 1.45 -4.62 24.45
C SER A 2 0.70 -3.59 23.61
N LYS A 3 0.85 -2.29 23.92
CA LYS A 3 0.26 -1.18 23.11
C LYS A 3 0.56 -1.31 21.61
N THR A 4 1.68 -1.90 21.26
CA THR A 4 2.06 -2.13 19.86
C THR A 4 1.18 -3.17 19.18
N LEU A 5 0.76 -4.21 19.90
CA LEU A 5 -0.16 -5.24 19.35
C LEU A 5 -1.54 -4.64 19.14
N ASP A 6 -2.06 -3.86 20.08
CA ASP A 6 -3.38 -3.21 19.96
C ASP A 6 -3.44 -2.25 18.75
N VAL A 7 -2.37 -1.47 18.52
CA VAL A 7 -2.26 -0.59 17.33
C VAL A 7 -2.15 -1.39 16.03
N LEU A 8 -1.49 -2.55 16.05
CA LEU A 8 -1.38 -3.42 14.89
C LEU A 8 -2.71 -4.11 14.57
N GLU A 9 -3.46 -4.59 15.57
CA GLU A 9 -4.80 -5.17 15.38
C GLU A 9 -5.80 -4.16 14.80
N GLN A 10 -5.71 -2.89 15.20
CA GLN A 10 -6.56 -1.82 14.65
C GLN A 10 -6.14 -1.36 13.24
N ALA A 11 -4.89 -1.58 12.85
CA ALA A 11 -4.40 -1.18 11.54
C ALA A 11 -4.99 -2.10 10.45
N VAL A 12 -5.75 -1.54 9.52
CA VAL A 12 -6.21 -2.29 8.33
C VAL A 12 -4.99 -2.74 7.52
N HIS A 13 -4.60 -4.00 7.70
CA HIS A 13 -3.42 -4.55 7.05
C HIS A 13 -3.60 -4.66 5.54
N GLY A 14 -2.51 -4.45 4.81
CA GLY A 14 -2.53 -4.41 3.34
C GLY A 14 -3.12 -3.12 2.75
N SER A 15 -3.28 -2.08 3.57
CA SER A 15 -3.67 -0.75 3.11
C SER A 15 -2.56 0.29 3.31
N ALA A 16 -2.63 1.38 2.55
CA ALA A 16 -1.78 2.55 2.77
C ALA A 16 -2.06 3.24 4.13
N ALA A 17 -3.31 3.16 4.62
CA ALA A 17 -3.70 3.70 5.91
C ALA A 17 -3.01 2.95 7.07
N GLY A 18 -3.00 1.62 7.03
CA GLY A 18 -2.30 0.81 8.03
C GLY A 18 -0.80 1.11 8.12
N PHE A 19 -0.16 1.46 7.00
CA PHE A 19 1.23 1.93 7.01
C PHE A 19 1.38 3.30 7.70
N LYS A 20 0.47 4.25 7.43
CA LYS A 20 0.48 5.58 8.05
C LYS A 20 0.25 5.50 9.57
N ILE A 21 -0.60 4.58 10.02
CA ILE A 21 -0.94 4.37 11.43
C ILE A 21 0.22 3.72 12.21
N GLY A 22 1.04 2.87 11.57
CA GLY A 22 2.25 2.35 12.23
C GLY A 22 2.82 1.04 11.69
N CYS A 23 2.12 0.31 10.82
CA CYS A 23 2.59 -0.97 10.29
C CYS A 23 3.66 -0.76 9.19
N LYS A 24 4.87 -0.40 9.61
CA LYS A 24 6.01 -0.06 8.72
C LYS A 24 6.93 -1.24 8.43
N SER A 25 7.02 -2.21 9.34
CA SER A 25 7.89 -3.38 9.19
C SER A 25 7.35 -4.31 8.10
N ARG A 26 8.22 -4.71 7.15
CA ARG A 26 7.86 -5.69 6.13
C ARG A 26 7.69 -7.08 6.76
N GLY A 27 8.62 -7.51 7.62
CA GLY A 27 8.57 -8.82 8.29
C GLY A 27 7.60 -8.90 9.47
N GLY A 28 7.25 -7.75 10.06
CA GLY A 28 6.29 -7.67 11.17
C GLY A 28 4.84 -7.38 10.76
N CYS A 29 4.55 -7.29 9.45
CA CYS A 29 3.18 -7.16 8.97
C CYS A 29 2.54 -8.55 8.91
N PRO A 30 1.29 -8.75 9.39
CA PRO A 30 0.60 -10.04 9.28
C PRO A 30 0.45 -10.57 7.86
N ASN A 31 0.43 -9.68 6.87
CA ASN A 31 0.41 -10.07 5.45
C ASN A 31 1.80 -10.42 4.89
N TYR A 32 2.84 -10.50 5.72
CA TYR A 32 4.16 -10.89 5.26
C TYR A 32 4.15 -12.35 4.76
N GLY A 33 4.63 -12.56 3.53
CA GLY A 33 4.62 -13.89 2.90
C GLY A 33 3.28 -14.30 2.28
N SER A 34 2.21 -13.50 2.46
CA SER A 34 0.93 -13.75 1.78
C SER A 34 1.08 -13.58 0.26
N ARG A 35 0.43 -14.48 -0.49
CA ARG A 35 0.32 -14.39 -1.95
C ARG A 35 -0.87 -13.54 -2.40
N GLU A 36 -1.89 -13.43 -1.57
CA GLU A 36 -3.17 -12.78 -1.88
C GLU A 36 -3.23 -11.34 -1.36
N HIS A 37 -2.53 -11.06 -0.26
CA HIS A 37 -2.59 -9.77 0.40
C HIS A 37 -1.25 -9.04 0.34
N LEU A 38 -1.32 -7.72 0.11
CA LEU A 38 -0.14 -6.86 0.22
C LEU A 38 0.23 -6.64 1.69
N THR A 39 1.51 -6.42 1.96
CA THR A 39 1.92 -5.79 3.22
C THR A 39 1.54 -4.32 3.20
N CYS A 40 1.32 -3.69 4.37
CA CYS A 40 1.02 -2.26 4.45
C CYS A 40 2.08 -1.40 3.75
N SER A 41 3.35 -1.77 3.89
CA SER A 41 4.46 -1.10 3.21
C SER A 41 4.40 -1.20 1.68
N ARG A 42 3.99 -2.35 1.13
CA ARG A 42 3.76 -2.52 -0.32
C ARG A 42 2.54 -1.74 -0.79
N ALA A 43 1.45 -1.78 -0.02
CA ALA A 43 0.24 -1.02 -0.30
C ALA A 43 0.50 0.50 -0.31
N TYR A 44 1.25 1.00 0.68
CA TYR A 44 1.64 2.42 0.72
C TYR A 44 2.52 2.81 -0.48
N ARG A 45 3.50 1.98 -0.85
CA ARG A 45 4.31 2.22 -2.06
C ARG A 45 3.46 2.28 -3.32
N ALA A 46 2.53 1.34 -3.49
CA ALA A 46 1.60 1.35 -4.63
C ALA A 46 0.75 2.64 -4.64
N TRP A 47 0.23 3.03 -3.48
CA TRP A 47 -0.51 4.29 -3.33
C TRP A 47 0.35 5.50 -3.74
N VAL A 48 1.59 5.63 -3.25
CA VAL A 48 2.47 6.76 -3.62
C VAL A 48 2.75 6.81 -5.11
N HIS A 49 3.10 5.67 -5.73
CA HIS A 49 3.44 5.63 -7.15
C HIS A 49 2.23 5.90 -8.04
N TYR A 50 1.08 5.29 -7.73
CA TYR A 50 -0.06 5.29 -8.64
C TYR A 50 -1.19 6.24 -8.23
N ARG A 51 -0.99 7.09 -7.20
CA ARG A 51 -2.01 8.03 -6.71
C ARG A 51 -2.66 8.83 -7.84
N ARG A 52 -1.87 9.39 -8.75
CA ARG A 52 -2.36 10.20 -9.88
C ARG A 52 -3.25 9.42 -10.84
N LEU A 53 -3.09 8.09 -10.91
CA LEU A 53 -3.95 7.25 -11.74
C LEU A 53 -5.35 7.07 -11.14
N TYR A 54 -5.50 7.20 -9.81
CA TYR A 54 -6.81 7.19 -9.16
C TYR A 54 -7.61 8.47 -9.38
N GLU A 55 -6.96 9.55 -9.80
CA GLU A 55 -7.61 10.83 -10.11
C GLU A 55 -8.17 10.85 -11.54
N LEU A 56 -7.91 9.82 -12.34
CA LEU A 56 -8.44 9.68 -13.69
C LEU A 56 -9.92 9.27 -13.65
N SER A 57 -10.66 9.71 -14.67
CA SER A 57 -12.04 9.26 -14.87
C SER A 57 -12.10 7.74 -15.05
N PRO A 58 -13.12 7.03 -14.54
CA PRO A 58 -13.27 5.59 -14.72
C PRO A 58 -13.22 5.09 -16.17
N GLU A 59 -13.61 5.95 -17.11
CA GLU A 59 -13.62 5.69 -18.56
C GLU A 59 -12.23 5.83 -19.20
N THR A 60 -11.26 6.41 -18.48
CA THR A 60 -9.89 6.57 -18.98
C THR A 60 -9.12 5.25 -18.81
N PRO A 61 -8.77 4.54 -19.90
CA PRO A 61 -8.03 3.30 -19.78
C PRO A 61 -6.61 3.58 -19.28
N ILE A 62 -6.21 2.87 -18.21
CA ILE A 62 -4.84 2.95 -17.69
C ILE A 62 -3.91 2.18 -18.63
N THR A 63 -2.96 2.90 -19.25
CA THR A 63 -1.98 2.30 -20.16
C THR A 63 -0.66 1.92 -19.47
N TRP A 64 0.12 1.05 -20.11
CA TRP A 64 1.47 0.70 -19.65
C TRP A 64 2.41 1.90 -19.50
N THR A 65 2.31 2.87 -20.41
CA THR A 65 3.11 4.11 -20.36
C THR A 65 2.76 4.93 -19.12
N MET A 66 1.47 5.05 -18.80
CA MET A 66 1.00 5.74 -17.59
C MET A 66 1.51 5.05 -16.32
N LEU A 67 1.45 3.71 -16.26
CA LEU A 67 2.02 2.94 -15.14
C LEU A 67 3.52 3.18 -14.98
N ARG A 68 4.26 3.23 -16.09
CA ARG A 68 5.72 3.49 -16.08
C ARG A 68 6.04 4.88 -15.55
N HIS A 69 5.35 5.91 -16.02
CA HIS A 69 5.54 7.29 -15.55
C HIS A 69 5.15 7.45 -14.07
N ALA A 70 4.02 6.86 -13.67
CA ALA A 70 3.56 6.89 -12.28
C ALA A 70 4.58 6.25 -11.32
N LYS A 71 5.21 5.14 -11.72
CA LYS A 71 6.24 4.48 -10.92
C LYS A 71 7.56 5.26 -10.82
N GLY A 72 7.82 6.18 -11.76
CA GLY A 72 8.89 7.18 -11.72
C GLY A 72 10.21 6.71 -11.11
N ARG A 73 10.97 5.88 -11.85
CA ARG A 73 12.43 5.94 -11.76
C ARG A 73 12.86 7.09 -12.68
N HIS A 74 13.17 8.24 -12.12
CA HIS A 74 14.07 9.21 -12.74
C HIS A 74 15.45 8.99 -12.15
#